data_AF-A0A2X2JIR3-F1
#
_entry.id   AF-A0A2X2JIR3-F1
#
_cell.length_a   1.000
_cell.length_b   1.000
_cell.length_c   1.000
_cell.angle_alpha   90.00
_cell.angle_beta   90.00
_cell.angle_gamma   90.00
#
_symmetry.space_group_name_H-M   'P 1'
#
loop_
_entity.id
_entity.type
_entity.pdbx_description
1 polymer ?
#
loop_
_entity_poly.entity_id
_entity_poly.type
_entity_poly.pdbx_seq_one_letter_code
_entity_poly.pdbx_strand_id
1 'polypeptide(L)'
;MSESRNIFSGNRKYLYGGIMLLFIAMAFIAFDKTGTDDFDSARREVLLRRIGDELLTQSGDSRSRVLPIEKIQENEYQIRFENEITFKPDSLVSAIQRLLVNDPLASDYVVNVLNCGNSSVAYGYAISSNKKDDIIACRGRVQPKGCYMVNIKFKPTGINTAASSLFLIILLFLVFAGFIFFENGSEAKCCVVRSK
;
A
#
# COMPACT_ATOMS: atom_id res chain seq x y z
N MET A 1 -30.88 -46.91 -34.09
CA MET A 1 -31.55 -45.59 -34.19
C MET A 1 -31.44 -44.96 -32.80
N SER A 2 -30.94 -43.72 -32.74
CA SER A 2 -30.05 -43.18 -31.70
C SER A 2 -30.57 -43.10 -30.26
N GLU A 3 -29.70 -43.50 -29.34
CA GLU A 3 -29.71 -43.16 -27.92
C GLU A 3 -29.53 -41.66 -27.63
N SER A 4 -30.00 -41.30 -26.44
CA SER A 4 -29.51 -40.24 -25.55
C SER A 4 -29.81 -38.78 -25.90
N ARG A 5 -30.55 -38.12 -25.00
CA ARG A 5 -30.14 -36.90 -24.26
C ARG A 5 -31.34 -36.26 -23.56
N ASN A 6 -31.47 -36.47 -22.25
CA ASN A 6 -32.25 -35.62 -21.35
C ASN A 6 -31.77 -35.75 -19.88
N ILE A 7 -30.46 -35.62 -19.64
CA ILE A 7 -29.86 -35.62 -18.28
C ILE A 7 -29.21 -34.26 -17.93
N PHE A 8 -29.25 -33.26 -18.83
CA PHE A 8 -28.44 -32.03 -18.68
C PHE A 8 -29.24 -30.80 -18.22
N SER A 9 -30.30 -30.97 -17.43
CA SER A 9 -31.11 -29.86 -16.89
C SER A 9 -30.84 -29.59 -15.40
N GLY A 10 -30.67 -30.65 -14.59
CA GLY A 10 -30.42 -30.52 -13.15
C GLY A 10 -29.03 -29.98 -12.79
N ASN A 11 -28.00 -30.34 -13.56
CA ASN A 11 -26.61 -30.01 -13.24
C ASN A 11 -26.26 -28.53 -13.46
N ARG A 12 -27.00 -27.82 -14.31
CA ARG A 12 -26.67 -26.44 -14.70
C ARG A 12 -26.97 -25.43 -13.58
N LYS A 13 -28.00 -25.66 -12.76
CA LYS A 13 -28.32 -24.80 -11.59
C LYS A 13 -27.27 -24.91 -10.47
N TYR A 14 -26.82 -26.13 -10.18
CA TYR A 14 -25.74 -26.37 -9.20
C TYR A 14 -24.39 -25.85 -9.70
N LEU A 15 -24.14 -25.89 -11.00
CA LEU A 15 -22.92 -25.34 -11.61
C LEU A 15 -22.84 -23.81 -11.42
N TYR A 16 -23.95 -23.09 -11.63
CA TYR A 16 -23.98 -21.63 -11.38
C TYR A 16 -23.89 -21.27 -9.89
N GLY A 17 -24.54 -22.03 -9.00
CA GLY A 17 -24.38 -21.85 -7.55
C GLY A 17 -22.93 -22.07 -7.10
N GLY A 18 -22.26 -23.09 -7.66
CA GLY A 18 -20.85 -23.34 -7.42
C GLY A 18 -19.94 -22.19 -7.89
N ILE A 19 -20.23 -21.61 -9.07
CA ILE A 19 -19.50 -20.44 -9.58
C ILE A 19 -19.70 -19.22 -8.68
N MET A 20 -20.93 -18.95 -8.22
CA MET A 20 -21.22 -17.84 -7.30
C MET A 20 -20.47 -18.00 -5.97
N LEU A 21 -20.47 -19.21 -5.40
CA LEU A 21 -19.75 -19.53 -4.17
C LEU A 21 -18.22 -19.34 -4.34
N LEU A 22 -17.68 -19.71 -5.50
CA LEU A 22 -16.28 -19.48 -5.86
C LEU A 22 -15.92 -17.99 -5.92
N PHE A 23 -16.78 -17.15 -6.50
CA PHE A 23 -16.59 -15.71 -6.51
C PHE A 23 -16.67 -15.08 -5.12
N ILE A 24 -17.60 -15.55 -4.27
CA ILE A 24 -17.69 -15.11 -2.87
C ILE A 24 -16.41 -15.49 -2.12
N ALA A 25 -15.93 -16.73 -2.26
CA ALA A 25 -14.69 -17.18 -1.64
C ALA A 25 -13.47 -16.37 -2.12
N MET A 26 -13.40 -16.04 -3.42
CA MET A 26 -12.33 -15.23 -3.99
C MET A 26 -12.36 -13.77 -3.49
N ALA A 27 -13.56 -13.21 -3.26
CA ALA A 27 -13.73 -11.88 -2.67
C ALA A 27 -13.28 -11.83 -1.19
N PHE A 28 -13.53 -12.88 -0.41
CA PHE A 28 -13.03 -12.97 0.98
C PHE A 28 -11.50 -13.00 1.04
N ILE A 29 -10.83 -13.72 0.13
CA ILE A 29 -9.36 -13.75 0.06
C ILE A 29 -8.78 -12.37 -0.33
N ALA A 30 -9.49 -11.59 -1.14
CA ALA A 30 -9.04 -10.25 -1.53
C ALA A 30 -9.10 -9.22 -0.39
N PHE A 31 -9.97 -9.42 0.61
CA PHE A 31 -10.12 -8.54 1.77
C PHE A 31 -9.18 -8.84 2.93
N ASP A 32 -8.54 -10.01 2.96
CA ASP A 32 -7.70 -10.47 4.09
C ASP A 32 -6.28 -9.85 4.12
N LYS A 33 -6.03 -8.78 3.36
CA LYS A 33 -4.73 -8.09 3.31
C LYS A 33 -4.55 -6.98 4.35
N THR A 34 -5.38 -6.92 5.39
CA THR A 34 -5.34 -5.83 6.36
C THR A 34 -4.48 -6.11 7.60
N GLY A 35 -4.09 -7.37 7.84
CA GLY A 35 -3.33 -7.76 9.03
C GLY A 35 -1.81 -7.52 8.97
N THR A 36 -1.22 -7.57 7.78
CA THR A 36 0.23 -7.36 7.59
C THR A 36 0.63 -5.89 7.66
N ASP A 37 -0.24 -5.01 7.17
CA ASP A 37 0.09 -3.59 7.00
C ASP A 37 0.26 -2.86 8.35
N ASP A 38 -0.49 -3.25 9.38
CA ASP A 38 -0.44 -2.60 10.70
C ASP A 38 0.86 -2.95 11.46
N PHE A 39 1.23 -4.23 11.49
CA PHE A 39 2.49 -4.66 12.13
C PHE A 39 3.72 -4.07 11.44
N ASP A 40 3.76 -4.10 10.11
CA ASP A 40 4.88 -3.54 9.34
C ASP A 40 4.94 -2.01 9.47
N SER A 41 3.80 -1.32 9.55
CA SER A 41 3.76 0.12 9.84
C SER A 41 4.30 0.43 11.24
N ALA A 42 3.88 -0.32 12.26
CA ALA A 42 4.40 -0.13 13.62
C ALA A 42 5.91 -0.40 13.71
N ARG A 43 6.40 -1.47 13.07
CA ARG A 43 7.83 -1.78 12.97
C ARG A 43 8.59 -0.65 12.26
N ARG A 44 8.03 -0.07 11.21
CA ARG A 44 8.61 1.07 10.50
C ARG A 44 8.71 2.29 11.39
N GLU A 45 7.68 2.64 12.15
CA GLU A 45 7.75 3.78 13.09
C GLU A 45 8.89 3.62 14.10
N VAL A 46 9.14 2.41 14.60
CA VAL A 46 10.29 2.11 15.47
C VAL A 46 11.62 2.33 14.75
N LEU A 47 11.74 1.88 13.49
CA LEU A 47 12.95 2.12 12.67
C LEU A 47 13.18 3.60 12.40
N LEU A 48 12.13 4.36 12.08
CA LEU A 48 12.19 5.80 11.87
C LEU A 48 12.60 6.54 13.15
N ARG A 49 12.08 6.13 14.31
CA ARG A 49 12.50 6.67 15.61
C ARG A 49 13.99 6.40 15.87
N ARG A 50 14.48 5.22 15.49
CA ARG A 50 15.91 4.85 15.59
C ARG A 50 16.80 5.66 14.65
N ILE A 51 16.32 5.99 13.44
CA ILE A 51 17.00 6.92 12.52
C ILE A 51 17.18 8.29 13.19
N GLY A 52 16.14 8.82 13.83
CA GLY A 52 16.22 10.08 14.55
C GLY A 52 17.23 10.05 15.70
N ASP A 53 17.24 8.96 16.48
CA ASP A 53 18.16 8.77 17.61
C ASP A 53 19.63 8.72 17.15
N GLU A 54 19.89 8.02 16.05
CA GLU A 54 21.22 7.95 15.47
C GLU A 54 21.67 9.30 14.89
N LEU A 55 20.75 10.06 14.30
CA LEU A 55 21.04 11.40 13.81
C LEU A 55 21.43 12.35 14.95
N LEU A 56 20.70 12.30 16.07
CA LEU A 56 21.04 13.05 17.29
C LEU A 56 22.42 12.63 17.82
N THR A 57 22.65 11.33 17.96
CA THR A 57 23.92 10.78 18.47
C THR A 57 25.11 11.21 17.61
N GLN A 58 24.97 11.17 16.28
CA GLN A 58 26.00 11.60 15.34
C GLN A 58 26.25 13.12 15.38
N SER A 59 25.25 13.90 15.78
CA SER A 59 25.37 15.35 16.00
C SER A 59 26.02 15.71 17.35
N GLY A 60 26.33 14.70 18.19
CA GLY A 60 26.87 14.89 19.54
C GLY A 60 25.78 15.10 20.61
N ASP A 61 24.51 14.88 20.27
CA ASP A 61 23.39 15.00 21.19
C ASP A 61 22.88 13.62 21.61
N SER A 62 23.11 13.27 22.88
CA SER A 62 22.68 11.99 23.47
C SER A 62 21.51 12.14 24.44
N ARG A 63 20.95 13.35 24.59
CA ARG A 63 19.93 13.66 25.60
C ARG A 63 18.61 14.13 25.00
N SER A 64 18.67 14.86 23.88
CA SER A 64 17.46 15.31 23.21
C SER A 64 16.61 14.13 22.79
N ARG A 65 15.29 14.32 22.86
CA ARG A 65 14.36 13.26 22.46
C ARG A 65 14.01 13.40 20.99
N VAL A 66 13.85 12.24 20.35
CA VAL A 66 13.05 12.12 19.14
C VAL A 66 11.58 12.18 19.56
N LEU A 67 10.83 13.13 19.02
CA LEU A 67 9.40 13.26 19.28
C LEU A 67 8.64 12.06 18.66
N PRO A 68 7.35 11.85 19.01
CA PRO A 68 6.55 10.81 18.36
C PRO A 68 6.61 10.93 16.83
N ILE A 69 6.70 9.79 16.15
CA ILE A 69 6.70 9.75 14.68
C ILE A 69 5.29 10.11 14.21
N GLU A 70 5.20 11.10 13.32
CA GLU A 70 3.93 11.55 12.77
C GLU A 70 3.76 11.00 11.36
N LYS A 71 2.63 10.34 11.10
CA LYS A 71 2.23 9.93 9.75
C LYS A 71 1.44 11.07 9.10
N ILE A 72 2.08 11.79 8.17
CA ILE A 72 1.49 12.97 7.53
C ILE A 72 0.73 12.62 6.24
N GLN A 73 1.06 11.50 5.59
CA GLN A 73 0.31 10.91 4.47
C GLN A 73 0.41 9.38 4.52
N GLU A 74 -0.35 8.68 3.66
CA GLU A 74 -0.42 7.21 3.63
C GLU A 74 0.94 6.50 3.63
N ASN A 75 1.93 7.07 2.95
CA ASN A 75 3.30 6.54 2.83
C ASN A 75 4.36 7.60 3.19
N GLU A 76 4.00 8.63 3.97
CA GLU A 76 4.90 9.71 4.33
C GLU A 76 4.91 9.92 5.84
N TYR A 77 6.10 9.84 6.42
CA TYR A 77 6.34 9.94 7.85
C TYR A 77 7.26 11.12 8.14
N GLN A 78 7.05 11.74 9.28
CA GLN A 78 7.84 12.87 9.75
C GLN A 78 8.51 12.53 11.08
N ILE A 79 9.82 12.80 11.14
CA ILE A 79 10.64 12.74 12.34
C ILE A 79 10.86 14.19 12.80
N ARG A 80 10.54 14.45 14.07
CA ARG A 80 10.75 15.74 14.72
C ARG A 80 11.64 15.57 15.95
N PHE A 81 12.38 16.62 16.26
CA PHE A 81 13.32 16.65 17.38
C PHE A 81 12.86 17.64 18.42
N GLU A 82 13.17 17.36 19.68
CA GLU A 82 12.87 18.27 20.80
C GLU A 82 13.66 19.58 20.70
N ASN A 83 14.92 19.51 20.26
CA ASN A 83 15.83 20.64 20.16
C ASN A 83 16.37 20.81 18.73
N GLU A 84 16.99 21.96 18.47
CA GLU A 84 17.71 22.21 17.23
C GLU A 84 18.90 21.25 17.06
N ILE A 85 19.07 20.74 15.85
CA ILE A 85 20.09 19.76 15.51
C ILE A 85 21.03 20.31 14.44
N THR A 86 22.24 19.76 14.38
CA THR A 86 23.11 19.81 13.21
C THR A 86 23.18 18.41 12.62
N PHE A 87 23.37 18.29 11.31
CA PHE A 87 23.52 16.96 10.70
C PHE A 87 24.46 16.97 9.52
N LYS A 88 25.05 15.81 9.25
CA LYS A 88 25.83 15.55 8.05
C LYS A 88 24.97 14.72 7.08
N PRO A 89 24.77 15.19 5.83
CA PRO A 89 24.03 14.45 4.81
C PRO A 89 24.47 12.99 4.64
N ASP A 90 25.79 12.73 4.64
CA ASP A 90 26.33 11.38 4.48
C ASP A 90 25.92 10.44 5.63
N SER A 91 25.87 10.98 6.85
CA SER A 91 25.51 10.21 8.04
C SER A 91 24.01 9.93 8.08
N LEU A 92 23.18 10.88 7.65
CA LEU A 92 21.73 10.68 7.46
C LEU A 92 21.45 9.60 6.40
N VAL A 93 22.07 9.71 5.22
CA VAL A 93 21.89 8.74 4.13
C VAL A 93 22.29 7.34 4.57
N SER A 94 23.46 7.20 5.19
CA SER A 94 23.96 5.90 5.63
C SER A 94 23.13 5.28 6.76
N ALA A 95 22.68 6.09 7.73
CA ALA A 95 21.79 5.63 8.80
C ALA A 95 20.47 5.10 8.22
N ILE A 96 19.83 5.87 7.33
CA ILE A 96 18.55 5.48 6.72
C ILE A 96 18.71 4.23 5.86
N GLN A 97 19.70 4.18 4.97
CA GLN A 97 19.92 2.99 4.13
C GLN A 97 20.19 1.73 4.96
N ARG A 98 21.02 1.85 6.01
CA ARG A 98 21.35 0.71 6.87
C ARG A 98 20.15 0.23 7.70
N LEU A 99 19.32 1.13 8.20
CA LEU A 99 18.19 0.78 9.05
C LEU A 99 16.99 0.29 8.24
N LEU A 100 16.80 0.78 7.01
CA LEU A 100 15.68 0.40 6.15
C LEU A 100 15.96 -0.78 5.23
N VAL A 101 17.20 -1.30 5.16
CA VAL A 101 17.55 -2.44 4.28
C VAL A 101 16.68 -3.68 4.49
N ASN A 102 16.15 -3.86 5.69
CA ASN A 102 15.29 -5.00 6.08
C ASN A 102 13.80 -4.64 6.16
N ASP A 103 13.41 -3.46 5.66
CA ASP A 103 11.99 -3.10 5.50
C ASP A 103 11.58 -3.43 4.05
N PRO A 104 10.69 -4.42 3.86
CA PRO A 104 10.29 -4.87 2.52
C PRO A 104 9.58 -3.78 1.70
N LEU A 105 9.07 -2.71 2.33
CA LEU A 105 8.39 -1.60 1.66
C LEU A 105 9.28 -0.37 1.49
N ALA A 106 10.59 -0.46 1.80
CA ALA A 106 11.54 0.64 1.75
C ALA A 106 12.54 0.56 0.57
N SER A 107 12.15 -0.08 -0.54
CA SER A 107 13.02 -0.19 -1.73
C SER A 107 13.24 1.14 -2.44
N ASP A 108 12.22 2.00 -2.46
CA ASP A 108 12.22 3.29 -3.13
C ASP A 108 11.63 4.33 -2.19
N TYR A 109 12.40 5.38 -1.91
CA TYR A 109 11.96 6.44 -1.00
C TYR A 109 12.65 7.77 -1.28
N VAL A 110 11.98 8.85 -0.89
CA VAL A 110 12.50 10.21 -0.94
C VAL A 110 12.58 10.75 0.48
N VAL A 111 13.71 11.36 0.81
CA VAL A 111 13.92 12.01 2.10
C VAL A 111 14.05 13.50 1.88
N ASN A 112 13.26 14.28 2.61
CA ASN A 112 13.32 15.73 2.64
C ASN A 112 13.57 16.20 4.07
N VAL A 113 14.63 16.96 4.28
CA VAL A 113 14.88 17.68 5.52
C VAL A 113 14.35 19.10 5.35
N LEU A 114 13.38 19.47 6.17
CA LEU A 114 12.65 20.73 6.09
C LEU A 114 13.02 21.64 7.26
N ASN A 115 13.03 22.95 7.03
CA ASN A 115 13.10 23.93 8.10
C ASN A 115 11.75 24.00 8.84
N CYS A 116 11.77 24.01 10.18
CA CYS A 116 10.52 24.04 10.98
C CYS A 116 9.62 25.24 10.69
N GLY A 117 10.19 26.42 10.45
CA GLY A 117 9.43 27.68 10.39
C GLY A 117 8.65 27.90 9.09
N ASN A 118 9.13 27.39 7.97
CA ASN A 118 8.53 27.63 6.65
C ASN A 118 8.38 26.38 5.79
N SER A 119 8.72 25.20 6.33
CA SER A 119 8.70 23.92 5.61
C SER A 119 9.51 23.92 4.30
N SER A 120 10.50 24.82 4.16
CA SER A 120 11.36 24.83 2.99
C SER A 120 12.39 23.70 3.06
N VAL A 121 12.70 23.12 1.91
CA VAL A 121 13.65 22.01 1.81
C VAL A 121 15.06 22.53 2.03
N ALA A 122 15.67 22.16 3.16
CA ALA A 122 17.07 22.42 3.48
C ALA A 122 17.99 21.39 2.84
N TYR A 123 17.54 20.13 2.75
CA TYR A 123 18.25 19.04 2.10
C TYR A 123 17.26 18.00 1.59
N GLY A 124 17.62 17.28 0.52
CA GLY A 124 16.81 16.16 0.06
C GLY A 124 17.62 15.19 -0.80
N TYR A 125 17.18 13.93 -0.81
CA TYR A 125 17.73 12.88 -1.66
C TYR A 125 16.67 11.82 -1.97
N ALA A 126 16.90 11.07 -3.03
CA ALA A 126 16.04 9.97 -3.45
C ALA A 126 16.87 8.69 -3.58
N ILE A 127 16.32 7.58 -3.09
CA ILE A 127 16.88 6.24 -3.23
C ILE A 127 15.89 5.40 -4.04
N SER A 128 16.43 4.61 -4.96
CA SER A 128 15.67 3.66 -5.74
C SER A 128 16.22 2.24 -5.61
N SER A 129 15.34 1.27 -5.83
CA SER A 129 15.71 -0.14 -6.03
C SER A 129 16.77 -0.31 -7.13
N ASN A 130 16.75 0.54 -8.15
CA ASN A 130 17.82 0.66 -9.13
C ASN A 130 18.82 1.74 -8.69
N LYS A 131 19.98 1.32 -8.17
CA LYS A 131 21.04 2.23 -7.67
C LYS A 131 21.51 3.30 -8.67
N LYS A 132 21.28 3.11 -9.97
CA LYS A 132 21.61 4.12 -10.99
C LYS A 132 20.71 5.35 -10.93
N ASP A 133 19.53 5.19 -10.34
CA ASP A 133 18.50 6.23 -10.23
C ASP A 133 18.57 6.94 -8.86
N ASP A 134 19.56 6.59 -8.01
CA ASP A 134 19.81 7.28 -6.74
C ASP A 134 20.26 8.72 -6.97
N ILE A 135 19.59 9.67 -6.32
CA ILE A 135 19.92 11.10 -6.39
C ILE A 135 20.35 11.53 -5.00
N ILE A 136 21.67 11.59 -4.76
CA ILE A 136 22.25 12.03 -3.48
C ILE A 136 23.18 13.22 -3.74
N ALA A 137 22.73 14.41 -3.34
CA ALA A 137 23.50 15.66 -3.44
C ALA A 137 24.18 16.03 -2.11
N CYS A 138 24.98 17.10 -2.14
CA CYS A 138 25.53 17.79 -0.96
C CYS A 138 26.35 16.93 0.02
N ARG A 139 27.00 15.86 -0.48
CA ARG A 139 27.88 15.01 0.32
C ARG A 139 29.01 15.83 0.98
N GLY A 140 29.36 15.46 2.21
CA GLY A 140 30.39 16.14 2.99
C GLY A 140 30.02 17.52 3.58
N ARG A 141 28.87 18.10 3.22
CA ARG A 141 28.47 19.44 3.70
C ARG A 141 27.63 19.35 4.98
N VAL A 142 28.26 19.58 6.12
CA VAL A 142 27.56 19.66 7.41
C VAL A 142 26.57 20.82 7.40
N GLN A 143 25.33 20.55 7.76
CA GLN A 143 24.30 21.57 7.90
C GLN A 143 24.46 22.30 9.25
N PRO A 144 24.28 23.63 9.28
CA PRO A 144 24.40 24.39 10.52
C PRO A 144 23.37 23.92 11.55
N LYS A 145 23.57 24.27 12.82
CA LYS A 145 22.58 23.99 13.86
C LYS A 145 21.31 24.78 13.57
N GLY A 146 20.16 24.10 13.59
CA GLY A 146 18.86 24.73 13.36
C GLY A 146 17.68 23.80 13.63
N CYS A 147 16.48 24.35 13.52
CA CYS A 147 15.26 23.56 13.65
C CYS A 147 14.93 22.86 12.34
N TYR A 148 15.11 21.53 12.33
CA TYR A 148 14.86 20.68 11.18
C TYR A 148 13.82 19.59 11.49
N MET A 149 13.08 19.20 10.45
CA MET A 149 12.18 18.05 10.44
C MET A 149 12.57 17.14 9.28
N VAL A 150 12.51 15.83 9.45
CA VAL A 150 12.86 14.87 8.38
C VAL A 150 11.60 14.17 7.92
N ASN A 151 11.19 14.42 6.68
CA ASN A 151 10.13 13.70 6.02
C ASN A 151 10.72 12.56 5.20
N ILE A 152 10.14 11.37 5.33
CA ILE A 152 10.51 10.19 4.54
C ILE A 152 9.25 9.69 3.86
N LYS A 153 9.26 9.74 2.53
CA LYS A 153 8.17 9.30 1.66
C LYS A 153 8.55 8.01 0.97
N PHE A 154 7.81 6.96 1.24
CA PHE A 154 7.95 5.65 0.62
C PHE A 154 7.12 5.57 -0.66
N LYS A 155 7.65 4.87 -1.66
CA LYS A 155 6.88 4.57 -2.86
C LYS A 155 5.78 3.55 -2.50
N PRO A 156 4.51 3.80 -2.84
CA PRO A 156 3.44 2.85 -2.58
C PRO A 156 3.71 1.54 -3.31
N THR A 157 3.66 0.42 -2.59
CA THR A 157 3.85 -0.94 -3.10
C THR A 157 2.51 -1.68 -3.32
N GLY A 158 1.38 -1.03 -3.03
CA GLY A 158 0.03 -1.57 -3.15
C GLY A 158 -0.63 -1.30 -4.51
N ILE A 159 -1.55 -2.19 -4.90
CA ILE A 159 -2.52 -1.93 -5.96
C ILE A 159 -3.49 -0.88 -5.42
N ASN A 160 -3.65 0.25 -6.13
CA ASN A 160 -4.55 1.33 -5.74
C ASN A 160 -5.90 0.77 -5.25
N THR A 161 -6.23 0.99 -3.97
CA THR A 161 -7.46 0.53 -3.33
C THR A 161 -8.71 1.02 -4.08
N ALA A 162 -8.61 2.16 -4.76
CA ALA A 162 -9.64 2.69 -5.66
C ALA A 162 -9.89 1.81 -6.90
N ALA A 163 -8.85 1.26 -7.51
CA ALA A 163 -8.97 0.36 -8.67
C ALA A 163 -9.54 -1.00 -8.23
N SER A 164 -9.18 -1.47 -7.04
CA SER A 164 -9.73 -2.70 -6.45
C SER A 164 -11.22 -2.56 -6.11
N SER A 165 -11.63 -1.42 -5.54
CA SER A 165 -13.04 -1.14 -5.22
C SER A 165 -13.92 -1.09 -6.47
N LEU A 166 -13.47 -0.41 -7.54
CA LEU A 166 -14.16 -0.40 -8.84
C LEU A 166 -14.30 -1.79 -9.45
N PHE A 167 -13.26 -2.62 -9.35
CA PHE A 167 -13.31 -4.00 -9.84
C PHE A 167 -14.37 -4.83 -9.11
N LEU A 168 -14.49 -4.69 -7.78
CA LEU A 168 -15.50 -5.40 -7.00
C LEU A 168 -16.92 -4.93 -7.32
N ILE A 169 -17.12 -3.63 -7.55
CA ILE A 169 -18.42 -3.06 -7.97
C ILE A 169 -18.82 -3.60 -9.37
N ILE A 170 -17.87 -3.61 -10.32
CA ILE A 170 -18.11 -4.14 -11.66
C ILE A 170 -18.42 -5.64 -11.60
N LEU A 171 -17.72 -6.40 -10.75
CA LEU A 171 -17.95 -7.83 -10.57
C LEU A 171 -19.34 -8.12 -9.99
N LEU A 172 -19.76 -7.38 -8.95
CA LEU A 172 -21.09 -7.49 -8.37
C LEU A 172 -22.20 -7.16 -9.39
N PHE A 173 -21.98 -6.12 -10.21
CA PHE A 173 -22.92 -5.76 -11.27
C PHE A 173 -23.05 -6.85 -12.34
N LEU A 174 -21.94 -7.47 -12.75
CA LEU A 174 -21.95 -8.57 -13.73
C LEU A 174 -22.66 -9.81 -13.19
N VAL A 175 -22.46 -10.15 -11.92
CA VAL A 175 -23.18 -11.26 -11.26
C VAL A 175 -24.68 -10.95 -11.17
N PHE A 176 -25.06 -9.73 -10.80
CA PHE A 176 -26.46 -9.30 -10.71
C PHE A 176 -27.14 -9.27 -12.08
N ALA A 177 -26.49 -8.70 -13.10
CA ALA A 177 -26.99 -8.69 -14.47
C ALA A 177 -27.15 -10.11 -15.02
N GLY A 178 -26.20 -11.01 -14.74
CA GLY A 178 -26.28 -12.42 -15.08
C GLY A 178 -27.48 -13.12 -14.43
N PHE A 179 -27.79 -12.80 -13.17
CA PHE A 179 -28.96 -13.35 -12.48
C PHE A 179 -30.29 -12.91 -13.13
N ILE A 180 -30.45 -11.62 -13.40
CA ILE A 180 -31.68 -11.05 -14.01
C ILE A 180 -31.90 -11.56 -15.43
N PHE A 181 -30.86 -11.64 -16.26
CA PHE A 181 -30.99 -12.15 -17.64
C PHE A 181 -31.38 -13.64 -17.69
N PHE A 182 -31.05 -14.42 -16.66
CA PHE A 182 -31.40 -15.83 -16.61
C PHE A 182 -32.83 -16.10 -16.14
N GLU A 183 -33.41 -15.21 -15.32
CA GLU A 183 -34.77 -15.38 -14.80
C GLU A 183 -35.84 -15.16 -15.90
N ASN A 184 -35.57 -14.27 -16.86
CA ASN A 184 -36.48 -13.98 -17.97
C ASN A 184 -36.39 -14.96 -19.17
N GLY A 185 -35.45 -15.92 -19.16
CA GLY A 185 -35.24 -16.87 -20.26
C GLY A 185 -36.11 -18.13 -20.23
N SER A 186 -36.99 -18.29 -19.24
CA SER A 186 -37.80 -19.50 -19.02
C SER A 186 -39.31 -19.25 -19.11
N GLU A 187 -39.78 -18.60 -20.17
CA GLU A 187 -41.17 -18.73 -20.61
C GLU A 187 -41.23 -19.15 -22.09
N ALA A 188 -40.89 -20.41 -22.37
CA ALA A 188 -41.35 -21.09 -23.58
C ALA A 188 -42.44 -22.09 -23.19
N LYS A 189 -43.66 -21.59 -22.94
CA LYS A 189 -44.86 -22.44 -22.81
C LYS A 189 -45.21 -22.97 -24.20
N CYS A 190 -44.93 -24.24 -24.43
CA CYS A 190 -45.24 -24.97 -25.66
C CYS A 190 -46.76 -24.99 -25.94
N CYS A 191 -47.16 -24.72 -27.18
CA CYS A 191 -48.55 -24.75 -27.65
C CYS A 191 -49.17 -26.15 -27.49
N VAL A 192 -50.32 -26.24 -26.81
CA VAL A 192 -51.17 -27.43 -26.85
C VAL A 192 -52.06 -27.34 -28.09
N VAL A 193 -51.71 -28.11 -29.13
CA VAL A 193 -52.65 -28.43 -30.22
C VAL A 193 -53.66 -29.43 -29.66
N ARG A 194 -54.93 -29.04 -29.55
CA ARG A 194 -56.04 -29.94 -29.24
C ARG A 194 -56.81 -30.23 -30.51
N SER A 195 -56.56 -31.40 -31.09
CA SER A 195 -57.43 -32.03 -32.08
C SER A 195 -58.58 -32.73 -31.36
N LYS A 196 -59.82 -32.30 -31.64
CA LYS A 196 -60.91 -33.18 -32.08
C LYS A 196 -62.05 -32.36 -32.65
#